data_AF-A0A380BLW0-F1
#
_entry.id   AF-A0A380BLW0-F1
#
_cell.length_a   1.000
_cell.length_b   1.000
_cell.length_c   1.000
_cell.angle_alpha   90.00
_cell.angle_beta   90.00
_cell.angle_gamma   90.00
#
_symmetry.space_group_name_H-M   'P 1'
#
loop_
_entity.id
_entity.type
_entity.pdbx_description
1 polymer ?
#
loop_
_entity_poly.entity_id
_entity_poly.type
_entity_poly.pdbx_seq_one_letter_code
_entity_poly.pdbx_strand_id
1 'polypeptide(L)'
;MSIKIIKSAGVALGLLLTQMASAQQDYRVQIGLDAPAYGINMNMNFTGSGGWSRGYRISNQDGSQTFISLGSYGNHSNGISSEEFSYIGKNFDKTYMVFQPDGNIGVGTTIVENNDGWHRAFQVHGADHSKLTVTTNAVRSGLWSHSNGYYGAVAGGIVGTDSNHPFSIITNGASKVTVLANGYTGIGTNTPTERLAVNGNIRAKEIKVEAANWPDYVFRKDYELKPLADLDAYIKEHGHLPDIPKAAEAEKEGVSLGEMNKLLLKKVEELTLHLIEKDNEIKISDRKLKDIEDKQKELELLLQKVIDNK
;
A
#
# COMPACT_ATOMS: atom_id res chain seq x y z
N MET A 1 -83.46 58.88 54.80
CA MET A 1 -83.22 58.41 56.18
C MET A 1 -81.71 58.33 56.36
N SER A 2 -81.21 59.05 57.37
CA SER A 2 -79.80 59.38 57.61
C SER A 2 -78.91 58.18 57.98
N ILE A 3 -77.58 58.39 57.91
CA ILE A 3 -76.49 58.08 58.89
C ILE A 3 -75.21 57.74 58.09
N LYS A 4 -74.29 58.70 57.91
CA LYS A 4 -73.18 59.16 58.77
C LYS A 4 -71.81 58.54 58.41
N ILE A 5 -70.95 59.46 58.01
CA ILE A 5 -69.49 59.47 57.83
C ILE A 5 -68.73 58.82 59.00
N ILE A 6 -67.65 58.07 58.69
CA ILE A 6 -66.40 58.10 59.43
C ILE A 6 -65.22 58.16 58.44
N LYS A 7 -64.34 59.17 58.64
CA LYS A 7 -63.02 59.34 58.00
C LYS A 7 -61.94 58.66 58.85
N SER A 8 -60.93 58.07 58.21
CA SER A 8 -59.49 58.29 58.46
C SER A 8 -58.67 57.40 57.49
N ALA A 9 -57.96 57.99 56.54
CA ALA A 9 -56.54 58.35 56.58
C ALA A 9 -55.59 57.12 56.52
N GLY A 10 -55.05 56.88 55.33
CA GLY A 10 -53.96 55.94 55.08
C GLY A 10 -53.33 56.25 53.71
N VAL A 11 -52.22 56.97 53.74
CA VAL A 11 -51.39 57.36 52.59
C VAL A 11 -50.78 56.14 51.91
N ALA A 12 -50.83 56.05 50.59
CA ALA A 12 -49.77 55.39 49.82
C ALA A 12 -49.72 55.91 48.38
N LEU A 13 -48.58 56.53 48.10
CA LEU A 13 -48.11 57.15 46.87
C LEU A 13 -47.42 56.08 45.99
N GLY A 14 -47.60 56.15 44.67
CA GLY A 14 -46.78 55.42 43.68
C GLY A 14 -47.19 53.96 43.45
N LEU A 15 -47.03 53.35 42.29
CA LEU A 15 -46.15 53.66 41.16
C LEU A 15 -46.74 52.93 39.94
N LEU A 16 -46.82 53.61 38.81
CA LEU A 16 -47.04 53.01 37.50
C LEU A 16 -45.77 52.23 37.13
N LEU A 17 -45.75 50.90 37.30
CA LEU A 17 -44.66 50.06 36.80
C LEU A 17 -45.01 49.52 35.41
N THR A 18 -44.32 50.10 34.43
CA THR A 18 -44.08 49.59 33.09
C THR A 18 -43.63 48.14 33.10
N GLN A 19 -44.14 47.36 32.13
CA GLN A 19 -43.61 46.06 31.71
C GLN A 19 -42.08 46.12 31.57
N MET A 20 -41.38 45.30 32.34
CA MET A 20 -40.12 44.72 31.90
C MET A 20 -40.34 43.21 31.85
N ALA A 21 -40.48 42.67 30.64
CA ALA A 21 -40.15 41.27 30.44
C ALA A 21 -38.63 41.17 30.62
N SER A 22 -38.18 40.90 31.85
CA SER A 22 -36.81 40.46 32.05
C SER A 22 -36.71 39.07 31.43
N ALA A 23 -35.83 38.92 30.43
CA ALA A 23 -35.38 37.60 30.04
C ALA A 23 -34.60 37.03 31.24
N GLN A 24 -35.28 36.26 32.09
CA GLN A 24 -34.66 35.58 33.21
C GLN A 24 -33.81 34.45 32.66
N GLN A 25 -32.49 34.59 32.77
CA GLN A 25 -31.55 33.51 32.51
C GLN A 25 -31.85 32.36 33.49
N ASP A 26 -32.10 31.15 32.96
CA ASP A 26 -32.28 29.95 33.78
C ASP A 26 -31.02 29.76 34.65
N TYR A 27 -31.18 29.61 35.96
CA TYR A 27 -30.07 29.44 36.92
C TYR A 27 -29.17 28.23 36.59
N ARG A 28 -29.61 27.34 35.70
CA ARG A 28 -28.87 26.17 35.19
C ARG A 28 -27.99 26.48 33.96
N VAL A 29 -28.01 27.70 33.43
CA VAL A 29 -27.20 28.13 32.28
C VAL A 29 -26.51 29.45 32.63
N GLN A 30 -25.25 29.40 33.07
CA GLN A 30 -24.43 30.60 33.30
C GLN A 30 -23.64 30.94 32.03
N ILE A 31 -23.95 32.07 31.39
CA ILE A 31 -23.18 32.67 30.30
C ILE A 31 -22.23 33.69 30.94
N GLY A 32 -20.95 33.36 31.05
CA GLY A 32 -19.96 34.23 31.73
C GLY A 32 -19.61 35.48 30.92
N LEU A 33 -19.50 36.63 31.59
CA LEU A 33 -19.00 37.90 31.03
C LEU A 33 -17.54 38.22 31.40
N ASP A 34 -16.85 37.35 32.16
CA ASP A 34 -15.46 37.57 32.56
C ASP A 34 -14.48 36.82 31.65
N ALA A 35 -13.33 37.44 31.37
CA ALA A 35 -12.34 36.94 30.42
C ALA A 35 -11.46 35.81 31.00
N PRO A 36 -11.19 34.74 30.23
CA PRO A 36 -11.82 34.41 28.95
C PRO A 36 -13.28 34.01 29.15
N ALA A 37 -14.18 34.55 28.32
CA ALA A 37 -15.57 34.14 28.32
C ALA A 37 -15.66 32.72 27.74
N TYR A 38 -15.60 31.70 28.60
CA TYR A 38 -15.63 30.28 28.23
C TYR A 38 -17.03 29.79 27.79
N GLY A 39 -17.96 30.70 27.52
CA GLY A 39 -19.35 30.38 27.21
C GLY A 39 -20.08 29.84 28.44
N ILE A 40 -20.66 28.65 28.31
CA ILE A 40 -21.41 27.96 29.35
C ILE A 40 -20.54 26.86 29.97
N ASN A 41 -20.19 27.02 31.24
CA ASN A 41 -19.50 25.99 32.03
C ASN A 41 -20.53 25.06 32.71
N MET A 42 -20.52 23.78 32.37
CA MET A 42 -21.39 22.78 33.00
C MET A 42 -20.66 22.10 34.16
N ASN A 43 -20.85 22.62 35.37
CA ASN A 43 -20.23 22.04 36.55
C ASN A 43 -20.78 20.65 36.88
N MET A 44 -19.87 19.83 37.38
CA MET A 44 -20.07 18.45 37.73
C MET A 44 -19.91 18.27 39.24
N ASN A 45 -21.01 18.41 39.99
CA ASN A 45 -20.99 18.26 41.43
C ASN A 45 -22.10 17.30 41.89
N PHE A 46 -21.70 16.08 42.27
CA PHE A 46 -22.60 15.05 42.80
C PHE A 46 -22.00 14.48 44.09
N THR A 47 -22.87 13.97 44.97
CA THR A 47 -22.48 13.12 46.10
C THR A 47 -22.72 11.67 45.72
N GLY A 48 -21.69 10.83 45.63
CA GLY A 48 -21.81 9.39 45.32
C GLY A 48 -20.75 8.87 44.35
N SER A 49 -21.01 7.72 43.71
CA SER A 49 -20.18 7.16 42.63
C SER A 49 -21.06 6.74 41.45
N GLY A 50 -20.60 6.98 40.21
CA GLY A 50 -21.33 6.55 39.01
C GLY A 50 -20.97 7.32 37.73
N GLY A 51 -21.46 6.79 36.60
CA GLY A 51 -21.30 7.42 35.28
C GLY A 51 -22.16 8.66 35.11
N TRP A 52 -21.69 9.60 34.28
CA TRP A 52 -22.39 10.85 33.98
C TRP A 52 -22.26 11.21 32.51
N SER A 53 -23.24 11.94 31.98
CA SER A 53 -23.09 12.64 30.70
C SER A 53 -23.74 14.02 30.74
N ARG A 54 -23.07 15.02 30.16
CA ARG A 54 -23.56 16.41 30.04
C ARG A 54 -23.25 16.92 28.65
N GLY A 55 -24.16 17.71 28.08
CA GLY A 55 -23.99 18.23 26.72
C GLY A 55 -25.16 19.05 26.22
N TYR A 56 -24.97 19.65 25.05
CA TYR A 56 -26.00 20.35 24.29
C TYR A 56 -26.58 19.42 23.24
N ARG A 57 -27.91 19.46 23.06
CA ARG A 57 -28.61 18.63 22.07
C ARG A 57 -29.56 19.45 21.22
N ILE A 58 -29.68 19.06 19.96
CA ILE A 58 -30.73 19.50 19.04
C ILE A 58 -31.69 18.33 18.87
N SER A 59 -32.98 18.57 19.10
CA SER A 59 -34.03 17.54 19.09
C SER A 59 -35.21 17.95 18.23
N ASN A 60 -36.08 17.00 17.93
CA ASN A 60 -37.40 17.28 17.33
C ASN A 60 -38.33 18.04 18.30
N GLN A 61 -39.49 18.47 17.81
CA GLN A 61 -40.42 19.36 18.54
C GLN A 61 -40.86 18.83 19.91
N ASP A 62 -41.09 17.52 20.03
CA ASP A 62 -41.54 16.88 21.28
C ASP A 62 -40.39 16.34 22.14
N GLY A 63 -39.13 16.46 21.69
CA GLY A 63 -37.94 16.01 22.39
C GLY A 63 -37.72 14.49 22.41
N SER A 64 -38.55 13.69 21.73
CA SER A 64 -38.43 12.23 21.67
C SER A 64 -37.21 11.75 20.86
N GLN A 65 -36.70 12.58 19.95
CA GLN A 65 -35.56 12.27 19.11
C GLN A 65 -34.48 13.35 19.21
N THR A 66 -33.27 12.94 19.59
CA THR A 66 -32.06 13.76 19.40
C THR A 66 -31.53 13.59 17.97
N PHE A 67 -31.36 14.70 17.26
CA PHE A 67 -30.70 14.74 15.96
C PHE A 67 -29.18 14.70 16.10
N ILE A 68 -28.64 15.54 16.99
CA ILE A 68 -27.22 15.63 17.31
C ILE A 68 -27.02 16.21 18.71
N SER A 69 -25.94 15.79 19.36
CA SER A 69 -25.50 16.20 20.68
C SER A 69 -23.99 16.37 20.69
N LEU A 70 -23.53 17.38 21.42
CA LEU A 70 -22.13 17.61 21.77
C LEU A 70 -22.03 17.55 23.29
N GLY A 71 -21.24 16.62 23.82
CA GLY A 71 -21.16 16.44 25.26
C GLY A 71 -19.94 15.64 25.70
N SER A 72 -19.86 15.41 26.99
CA SER A 72 -18.84 14.56 27.60
C SER A 72 -19.48 13.45 28.41
N TYR A 73 -18.75 12.36 28.55
CA TYR A 73 -19.07 11.22 29.39
C TYR A 73 -17.86 10.90 30.27
N GLY A 74 -18.15 10.46 31.47
CA GLY A 74 -17.11 10.05 32.39
C GLY A 74 -17.67 9.42 33.64
N ASN A 75 -16.81 9.33 34.63
CA ASN A 75 -17.14 8.78 35.94
C ASN A 75 -16.98 9.84 37.02
N HIS A 76 -17.68 9.62 38.12
CA HIS A 76 -17.53 10.41 39.33
C HIS A 76 -17.33 9.45 40.50
N SER A 77 -16.37 9.76 41.36
CA SER A 77 -16.11 8.98 42.57
C SER A 77 -15.55 9.88 43.66
N ASN A 78 -16.14 9.83 44.86
CA ASN A 78 -15.69 10.56 46.05
C ASN A 78 -15.48 12.07 45.82
N GLY A 79 -16.36 12.73 45.08
CA GLY A 79 -16.26 14.17 44.83
C GLY A 79 -15.33 14.54 43.67
N ILE A 80 -14.67 13.58 43.03
CA ILE A 80 -13.78 13.79 41.88
C ILE A 80 -14.45 13.28 40.62
N SER A 81 -14.59 14.15 39.62
CA SER A 81 -15.08 13.80 38.29
C SER A 81 -13.90 13.58 37.34
N SER A 82 -13.88 12.46 36.62
CA SER A 82 -12.91 12.17 35.57
C SER A 82 -13.62 11.97 34.24
N GLU A 83 -13.12 12.60 33.18
CA GLU A 83 -13.59 12.38 31.82
C GLU A 83 -13.14 11.00 31.32
N GLU A 84 -14.03 10.31 30.63
CA GLU A 84 -13.70 9.11 29.84
C GLU A 84 -13.57 9.47 28.35
N PHE A 85 -14.50 10.29 27.84
CA PHE A 85 -14.39 10.92 26.52
C PHE A 85 -15.38 12.07 26.35
N SER A 86 -15.04 13.00 25.46
CA SER A 86 -16.00 13.92 24.83
C SER A 86 -16.52 13.33 23.53
N TYR A 87 -17.72 13.71 23.09
CA TYR A 87 -18.36 13.13 21.91
C TYR A 87 -19.20 14.11 21.10
N ILE A 88 -19.31 13.78 19.81
CA ILE A 88 -20.38 14.23 18.92
C ILE A 88 -21.20 12.99 18.57
N GLY A 89 -22.51 13.03 18.75
CA GLY A 89 -23.36 11.86 18.54
C GLY A 89 -24.83 12.11 18.83
N LYS A 90 -25.65 11.07 18.89
CA LYS A 90 -27.05 11.21 19.37
C LYS A 90 -27.14 11.20 20.90
N ASN A 91 -26.22 10.50 21.54
CA ASN A 91 -26.11 10.35 22.99
C ASN A 91 -24.73 9.73 23.33
N PHE A 92 -24.37 9.65 24.61
CA PHE A 92 -23.08 9.08 25.04
C PHE A 92 -22.91 7.59 24.68
N ASP A 93 -24.02 6.85 24.51
CA ASP A 93 -24.06 5.44 24.09
C ASP A 93 -24.29 5.28 22.58
N LYS A 94 -24.44 6.39 21.86
CA LYS A 94 -24.68 6.45 20.41
C LYS A 94 -23.83 7.55 19.79
N THR A 95 -22.52 7.43 19.98
CA THR A 95 -21.52 8.39 19.50
C THR A 95 -21.25 8.21 18.01
N TYR A 96 -20.89 9.29 17.34
CA TYR A 96 -20.38 9.29 15.96
C TYR A 96 -18.87 9.50 15.96
N MET A 97 -18.41 10.46 16.75
CA MET A 97 -17.01 10.77 16.98
C MET A 97 -16.77 10.97 18.47
N VAL A 98 -15.66 10.47 18.98
CA VAL A 98 -15.20 10.66 20.35
C VAL A 98 -13.83 11.31 20.37
N PHE A 99 -13.56 12.07 21.42
CA PHE A 99 -12.29 12.69 21.75
C PHE A 99 -11.89 12.17 23.13
N GLN A 100 -10.84 11.37 23.20
CA GLN A 100 -10.34 10.82 24.46
C GLN A 100 -9.44 11.84 25.18
N PRO A 101 -9.35 11.81 26.53
CA PRO A 101 -8.54 12.76 27.31
C PRO A 101 -7.05 12.78 26.95
N ASP A 102 -6.54 11.71 26.36
CA ASP A 102 -5.15 11.58 25.90
C ASP A 102 -4.92 12.17 24.49
N GLY A 103 -5.97 12.67 23.84
CA GLY A 103 -5.91 13.30 22.52
C GLY A 103 -6.18 12.34 21.36
N ASN A 104 -6.54 11.08 21.62
CA ASN A 104 -7.00 10.18 20.58
C ASN A 104 -8.41 10.55 20.12
N ILE A 105 -8.72 10.24 18.87
CA ILE A 105 -10.03 10.49 18.26
C ILE A 105 -10.54 9.20 17.61
N GLY A 106 -11.74 8.79 17.99
CA GLY A 106 -12.44 7.64 17.40
C GLY A 106 -13.64 8.10 16.59
N VAL A 107 -13.87 7.49 15.43
CA VAL A 107 -15.09 7.64 14.64
C VAL A 107 -15.73 6.27 14.53
N GLY A 108 -16.96 6.11 15.03
CA GLY A 108 -17.64 4.82 15.10
C GLY A 108 -17.10 3.86 16.17
N THR A 109 -16.21 4.32 17.06
CA THR A 109 -15.73 3.59 18.24
C THR A 109 -15.51 4.55 19.40
N THR A 110 -15.72 4.09 20.64
CA THR A 110 -15.34 4.80 21.88
C THR A 110 -13.95 4.36 22.39
N ILE A 111 -13.47 3.20 21.94
CA ILE A 111 -12.17 2.63 22.30
C ILE A 111 -11.27 2.76 21.09
N VAL A 112 -10.30 3.67 21.17
CA VAL A 112 -9.29 3.87 20.12
C VAL A 112 -8.13 2.90 20.34
N GLU A 113 -7.76 2.16 19.30
CA GLU A 113 -6.55 1.33 19.31
C GLU A 113 -5.30 2.21 19.32
N ASN A 114 -4.46 2.03 20.35
CA ASN A 114 -3.20 2.76 20.52
C ASN A 114 -2.24 1.99 21.45
N ASN A 115 -2.14 0.67 21.28
CA ASN A 115 -1.35 -0.18 22.19
C ASN A 115 0.16 0.07 22.10
N ASP A 116 0.63 0.63 20.98
CA ASP A 116 2.03 1.02 20.77
C ASP A 116 2.43 2.31 21.51
N GLY A 117 1.48 3.01 22.14
CA GLY A 117 1.76 4.19 22.97
C GLY A 117 2.06 5.46 22.17
N TRP A 118 1.45 5.64 21.01
CA TRP A 118 1.57 6.89 20.25
C TRP A 118 0.92 8.05 21.00
N HIS A 119 1.48 9.25 20.87
CA HIS A 119 0.93 10.43 21.55
C HIS A 119 -0.50 10.78 21.11
N ARG A 120 -0.91 10.40 19.89
CA ARG A 120 -2.27 10.61 19.34
C ARG A 120 -2.57 9.55 18.29
N ALA A 121 -3.78 8.99 18.36
CA ALA A 121 -4.33 8.07 17.37
C ALA A 121 -5.65 8.61 16.80
N PHE A 122 -5.87 8.41 15.50
CA PHE A 122 -7.17 8.66 14.85
C PHE A 122 -7.67 7.36 14.24
N GLN A 123 -8.81 6.86 14.70
CA GLN A 123 -9.38 5.61 14.23
C GLN A 123 -10.76 5.83 13.62
N VAL A 124 -10.95 5.33 12.38
CA VAL A 124 -12.27 5.16 11.78
C VAL A 124 -12.65 3.69 11.85
N HIS A 125 -13.64 3.37 12.66
CA HIS A 125 -14.11 2.01 12.91
C HIS A 125 -15.53 1.82 12.36
N GLY A 126 -15.73 0.69 11.69
CA GLY A 126 -17.04 0.19 11.30
C GLY A 126 -17.03 -1.33 11.44
N ALA A 127 -18.19 -1.91 11.76
CA ALA A 127 -18.30 -3.33 12.09
C ALA A 127 -17.81 -4.25 10.96
N ASP A 128 -18.23 -3.98 9.72
CA ASP A 128 -17.81 -4.75 8.54
C ASP A 128 -16.79 -4.00 7.67
N HIS A 129 -16.92 -2.68 7.63
CA HIS A 129 -16.12 -1.84 6.75
C HIS A 129 -16.00 -0.40 7.27
N SER A 130 -14.87 0.23 6.98
CA SER A 130 -14.64 1.65 7.25
C SER A 130 -13.84 2.27 6.11
N LYS A 131 -13.92 3.60 5.97
CA LYS A 131 -13.14 4.32 4.96
C LYS A 131 -12.83 5.76 5.37
N LEU A 132 -11.72 6.27 4.86
CA LEU A 132 -11.37 7.68 4.82
C LEU A 132 -11.17 8.08 3.36
N THR A 133 -11.95 9.02 2.86
CA THR A 133 -11.92 9.41 1.43
C THR A 133 -11.56 10.88 1.25
N VAL A 134 -10.77 11.17 0.23
CA VAL A 134 -10.47 12.51 -0.26
C VAL A 134 -10.98 12.60 -1.70
N THR A 135 -11.91 13.52 -1.95
CA THR A 135 -12.66 13.56 -3.21
C THR A 135 -12.69 14.94 -3.84
N THR A 136 -12.61 14.97 -5.16
CA THR A 136 -13.06 16.09 -5.99
C THR A 136 -14.35 15.68 -6.72
N ASN A 137 -14.86 16.54 -7.60
CA ASN A 137 -16.00 16.18 -8.46
C ASN A 137 -15.70 15.00 -9.40
N ALA A 138 -14.44 14.72 -9.70
CA ALA A 138 -14.02 13.69 -10.66
C ALA A 138 -13.17 12.57 -10.05
N VAL A 139 -12.37 12.89 -9.03
CA VAL A 139 -11.39 11.96 -8.46
C VAL A 139 -11.85 11.53 -7.08
N ARG A 140 -11.90 10.23 -6.83
CA ARG A 140 -12.15 9.65 -5.50
C ARG A 140 -11.01 8.74 -5.13
N SER A 141 -10.26 9.15 -4.09
CA SER A 141 -9.20 8.37 -3.48
C SER A 141 -9.47 8.17 -1.99
N GLY A 142 -8.79 7.20 -1.39
CA GLY A 142 -8.97 6.94 0.02
C GLY A 142 -8.21 5.75 0.57
N LEU A 143 -8.53 5.46 1.82
CA LEU A 143 -8.18 4.28 2.59
C LEU A 143 -9.47 3.55 2.94
N TRP A 144 -9.51 2.23 2.79
CA TRP A 144 -10.64 1.40 3.17
C TRP A 144 -10.16 0.19 3.97
N SER A 145 -11.01 -0.28 4.87
CA SER A 145 -10.90 -1.59 5.52
C SER A 145 -12.19 -2.35 5.24
N HIS A 146 -12.10 -3.61 4.81
CA HIS A 146 -13.26 -4.40 4.44
C HIS A 146 -13.09 -5.88 4.79
N SER A 147 -14.07 -6.46 5.49
CA SER A 147 -14.05 -7.86 5.95
C SER A 147 -14.21 -8.90 4.84
N ASN A 148 -14.79 -8.53 3.70
CA ASN A 148 -15.06 -9.44 2.57
C ASN A 148 -14.30 -9.09 1.28
N GLY A 149 -13.41 -8.10 1.31
CA GLY A 149 -12.77 -7.54 0.12
C GLY A 149 -13.67 -6.55 -0.65
N TYR A 150 -13.04 -5.64 -1.38
CA TYR A 150 -13.73 -4.56 -2.10
C TYR A 150 -12.88 -4.09 -3.28
N TYR A 151 -13.50 -3.53 -4.33
CA TYR A 151 -12.82 -3.12 -5.57
C TYR A 151 -11.91 -4.19 -6.21
N GLY A 152 -12.26 -5.47 -6.07
CA GLY A 152 -11.45 -6.59 -6.55
C GLY A 152 -10.25 -6.97 -5.67
N ALA A 153 -9.99 -6.23 -4.58
CA ALA A 153 -9.05 -6.64 -3.55
C ALA A 153 -9.68 -7.70 -2.62
N VAL A 154 -8.83 -8.56 -2.05
CA VAL A 154 -9.21 -9.50 -0.99
C VAL A 154 -9.56 -8.76 0.31
N ALA A 155 -10.11 -9.46 1.31
CA ALA A 155 -10.37 -8.90 2.63
C ALA A 155 -9.10 -8.29 3.25
N GLY A 156 -9.21 -7.07 3.78
CA GLY A 156 -8.08 -6.33 4.36
C GLY A 156 -8.11 -4.82 4.11
N GLY A 157 -6.93 -4.21 4.26
CA GLY A 157 -6.70 -2.78 4.00
C GLY A 157 -6.50 -2.50 2.51
N ILE A 158 -7.13 -1.42 2.03
CA ILE A 158 -7.11 -1.00 0.64
C ILE A 158 -6.75 0.49 0.60
N VAL A 159 -5.90 0.87 -0.35
CA VAL A 159 -5.55 2.27 -0.64
C VAL A 159 -5.51 2.46 -2.15
N GLY A 160 -6.03 3.59 -2.64
CA GLY A 160 -6.04 3.83 -4.08
C GLY A 160 -7.08 4.86 -4.53
N THR A 161 -7.36 4.82 -5.83
CA THR A 161 -8.43 5.55 -6.51
C THR A 161 -9.48 4.55 -6.99
N ASP A 162 -10.76 4.81 -6.72
CA ASP A 162 -11.84 3.99 -7.28
C ASP A 162 -12.47 4.64 -8.53
N SER A 163 -12.17 5.91 -8.76
CA SER A 163 -12.39 6.60 -10.04
C SER A 163 -11.31 6.21 -11.05
N ASN A 164 -11.58 6.37 -12.35
CA ASN A 164 -10.65 6.09 -13.45
C ASN A 164 -9.50 7.12 -13.54
N HIS A 165 -8.65 7.18 -12.51
CA HIS A 165 -7.52 8.09 -12.38
C HIS A 165 -6.32 7.37 -11.75
N PRO A 166 -5.08 7.76 -12.09
CA PRO A 166 -3.90 7.17 -11.47
C PRO A 166 -3.85 7.37 -9.95
N PHE A 167 -3.21 6.43 -9.27
CA PHE A 167 -2.81 6.56 -7.88
C PHE A 167 -1.27 6.68 -7.80
N SER A 168 -0.76 7.64 -7.03
CA SER A 168 0.67 7.94 -6.99
C SER A 168 1.21 8.03 -5.56
N ILE A 169 2.43 7.51 -5.36
CA ILE A 169 3.23 7.75 -4.17
C ILE A 169 4.20 8.88 -4.47
N ILE A 170 4.05 9.99 -3.76
CA ILE A 170 4.83 11.22 -3.99
C ILE A 170 5.85 11.44 -2.87
N THR A 171 7.05 11.90 -3.23
CA THR A 171 8.02 12.47 -2.28
C THR A 171 8.71 13.66 -2.93
N ASN A 172 9.01 14.69 -2.12
CA ASN A 172 9.58 15.95 -2.62
C ASN A 172 8.80 16.54 -3.82
N GLY A 173 7.47 16.54 -3.75
CA GLY A 173 6.59 17.12 -4.78
C GLY A 173 6.53 16.35 -6.12
N ALA A 174 7.11 15.16 -6.22
CA ALA A 174 7.14 14.38 -7.46
C ALA A 174 6.68 12.94 -7.23
N SER A 175 5.96 12.37 -8.21
CA SER A 175 5.61 10.96 -8.20
C SER A 175 6.86 10.09 -8.31
N LYS A 176 6.96 9.08 -7.44
CA LYS A 176 8.01 8.06 -7.45
C LYS A 176 7.48 6.71 -7.91
N VAL A 177 6.23 6.42 -7.54
CA VAL A 177 5.48 5.27 -8.01
C VAL A 177 4.13 5.76 -8.52
N THR A 178 3.75 5.36 -9.72
CA THR A 178 2.44 5.67 -10.30
C THR A 178 1.79 4.38 -10.77
N VAL A 179 0.59 4.10 -10.30
CA VAL A 179 -0.28 3.05 -10.84
C VAL A 179 -1.33 3.73 -11.71
N LEU A 180 -1.27 3.49 -13.01
CA LEU A 180 -2.25 3.99 -13.96
C LEU A 180 -3.57 3.21 -13.83
N ALA A 181 -4.68 3.81 -14.27
CA ALA A 181 -6.00 3.18 -14.18
C ALA A 181 -6.13 1.91 -15.04
N ASN A 182 -5.25 1.70 -16.02
CA ASN A 182 -5.14 0.47 -16.80
C ASN A 182 -4.32 -0.63 -16.10
N GLY A 183 -3.86 -0.39 -14.87
CA GLY A 183 -3.08 -1.33 -14.05
C GLY A 183 -1.56 -1.25 -14.25
N TYR A 184 -1.06 -0.39 -15.13
CA TYR A 184 0.38 -0.30 -15.39
C TYR A 184 1.07 0.48 -14.27
N THR A 185 2.15 -0.08 -13.74
CA THR A 185 2.90 0.51 -12.63
C THR A 185 4.25 1.04 -13.12
N GLY A 186 4.50 2.32 -12.88
CA GLY A 186 5.77 2.98 -13.14
C GLY A 186 6.52 3.26 -11.84
N ILE A 187 7.81 2.93 -11.78
CA ILE A 187 8.75 3.37 -10.73
C ILE A 187 9.79 4.28 -11.39
N GLY A 188 9.83 5.55 -10.99
CA GLY A 188 10.68 6.56 -11.64
C GLY A 188 10.20 7.02 -13.04
N THR A 189 8.99 6.60 -13.45
CA THR A 189 8.31 7.03 -14.68
C THR A 189 6.80 7.12 -14.45
N ASN A 190 6.13 8.09 -15.10
CA ASN A 190 4.68 8.25 -15.05
C ASN A 190 3.97 7.72 -16.31
N THR A 191 4.74 7.24 -17.28
CA THR A 191 4.24 6.71 -18.55
C THR A 191 4.78 5.29 -18.77
N PRO A 192 4.48 4.34 -17.86
CA PRO A 192 4.86 2.95 -18.05
C PRO A 192 4.23 2.41 -19.34
N THR A 193 5.03 1.74 -20.16
CA THR A 193 4.57 1.02 -21.37
C THR A 193 4.43 -0.49 -21.13
N GLU A 194 4.84 -0.95 -19.96
CA GLU A 194 4.75 -2.34 -19.49
C GLU A 194 3.96 -2.40 -18.18
N ARG A 195 3.49 -3.60 -17.81
CA ARG A 195 2.80 -3.80 -16.51
C ARG A 195 3.60 -3.27 -15.32
N LEU A 196 4.93 -3.46 -15.37
CA LEU A 196 5.88 -2.83 -14.47
C LEU A 196 7.01 -2.20 -15.30
N ALA A 197 7.13 -0.88 -15.26
CA ALA A 197 8.25 -0.16 -15.87
C ALA A 197 9.08 0.53 -14.79
N VAL A 198 10.40 0.27 -14.77
CA VAL A 198 11.33 0.89 -13.82
C VAL A 198 12.34 1.73 -14.60
N ASN A 199 12.35 3.04 -14.37
CA ASN A 199 13.35 3.94 -14.92
C ASN A 199 14.54 4.03 -13.96
N GLY A 200 15.39 3.01 -13.99
CA GLY A 200 16.55 2.89 -13.11
C GLY A 200 16.96 1.43 -12.90
N ASN A 201 17.95 1.22 -12.02
CA ASN A 201 18.49 -0.11 -11.75
C ASN A 201 17.66 -0.85 -10.68
N ILE A 202 17.52 -2.16 -10.86
CA ILE A 202 16.93 -3.06 -9.87
C ILE A 202 18.05 -3.91 -9.25
N ARG A 203 18.22 -3.83 -7.93
CA ARG A 203 19.10 -4.73 -7.17
C ARG A 203 18.24 -5.79 -6.50
N ALA A 204 18.43 -7.05 -6.87
CA ALA A 204 17.73 -8.19 -6.31
C ALA A 204 18.74 -9.24 -5.82
N LYS A 205 18.34 -10.05 -4.82
CA LYS A 205 19.10 -11.26 -4.45
C LYS A 205 18.93 -12.36 -5.49
N GLU A 206 17.73 -12.47 -6.06
CA GLU A 206 17.35 -13.47 -7.07
C GLU A 206 16.23 -12.93 -7.96
N ILE A 207 16.23 -13.34 -9.24
CA ILE A 207 15.14 -13.14 -10.18
C ILE A 207 14.83 -14.48 -10.84
N LYS A 208 13.61 -15.00 -10.64
CA LYS A 208 13.13 -16.18 -11.34
C LYS A 208 12.38 -15.76 -12.60
N VAL A 209 12.89 -16.15 -13.76
CA VAL A 209 12.25 -15.88 -15.05
C VAL A 209 11.58 -17.15 -15.55
N GLU A 210 10.26 -17.08 -15.75
CA GLU A 210 9.47 -18.20 -16.28
C GLU A 210 9.44 -18.12 -17.81
N ALA A 211 10.47 -18.71 -18.44
CA ALA A 211 10.54 -18.89 -19.88
C ALA A 211 10.14 -20.33 -20.29
N ALA A 212 9.66 -20.49 -21.52
CA ALA A 212 9.25 -21.78 -22.08
C ALA A 212 10.23 -22.28 -23.16
N ASN A 213 10.17 -23.58 -23.45
CA ASN A 213 10.97 -24.26 -24.47
C ASN A 213 12.48 -24.14 -24.24
N TRP A 214 12.95 -24.57 -23.07
CA TRP A 214 14.38 -24.69 -22.78
C TRP A 214 15.07 -25.64 -23.79
N PRO A 215 16.35 -25.39 -24.11
CA PRO A 215 16.99 -25.88 -25.32
C PRO A 215 17.40 -27.36 -25.30
N ASP A 216 17.02 -28.16 -24.30
CA ASP A 216 17.30 -29.60 -24.19
C ASP A 216 17.04 -30.42 -25.48
N TYR A 217 16.23 -29.89 -26.39
CA TYR A 217 16.05 -30.43 -27.73
C TYR A 217 17.34 -30.53 -28.56
N VAL A 218 18.37 -29.73 -28.26
CA VAL A 218 19.69 -29.76 -28.92
C VAL A 218 20.33 -31.14 -28.80
N PHE A 219 20.05 -31.87 -27.71
CA PHE A 219 20.57 -33.23 -27.49
C PHE A 219 19.74 -34.35 -28.12
N ARG A 220 18.65 -34.02 -28.83
CA ARG A 220 17.84 -35.04 -29.51
C ARG A 220 18.57 -35.54 -30.77
N LYS A 221 18.27 -36.78 -31.16
CA LYS A 221 18.92 -37.44 -32.30
C LYS A 221 18.61 -36.79 -33.65
N ASP A 222 17.48 -36.11 -33.74
CA ASP A 222 17.00 -35.39 -34.92
C ASP A 222 17.46 -33.91 -34.92
N TYR A 223 18.28 -33.49 -33.96
CA TYR A 223 18.83 -32.15 -33.96
C TYR A 223 19.92 -31.99 -35.03
N GLU A 224 19.68 -31.09 -35.98
CA GLU A 224 20.66 -30.76 -37.01
C GLU A 224 21.69 -29.75 -36.48
N LEU A 225 22.79 -30.27 -35.95
CA LEU A 225 23.92 -29.45 -35.51
C LEU A 225 24.61 -28.81 -36.72
N LYS A 226 24.66 -27.48 -36.75
CA LYS A 226 25.28 -26.72 -37.85
C LYS A 226 26.79 -27.04 -37.93
N PRO A 227 27.34 -27.45 -39.08
CA PRO A 227 28.78 -27.67 -39.23
C PRO A 227 29.61 -26.44 -38.88
N LEU A 228 30.78 -26.63 -38.27
CA LEU A 228 31.67 -25.53 -37.88
C LEU A 228 32.12 -24.66 -39.05
N ALA A 229 32.26 -25.23 -40.25
CA ALA A 229 32.58 -24.47 -41.47
C ALA A 229 31.48 -23.48 -41.83
N ASP A 230 30.22 -23.90 -41.74
CA ASP A 230 29.06 -23.04 -42.02
C ASP A 230 28.85 -22.00 -40.92
N LEU A 231 29.22 -22.33 -39.68
CA LEU A 231 29.23 -21.39 -38.56
C LEU A 231 30.33 -20.32 -38.74
N ASP A 232 31.53 -20.71 -39.15
CA ASP A 232 32.64 -19.80 -39.46
C ASP A 232 32.28 -18.83 -40.60
N ALA A 233 31.70 -19.35 -41.68
CA ALA A 233 31.21 -18.51 -42.79
C ALA A 233 30.17 -17.49 -42.31
N TYR A 234 29.20 -17.92 -41.48
CA TYR A 234 28.18 -17.04 -40.92
C TYR A 234 28.78 -15.94 -40.05
N ILE A 235 29.73 -16.27 -39.18
CA ILE A 235 30.37 -15.29 -38.29
C ILE A 235 31.17 -14.27 -39.12
N LYS A 236 31.88 -14.72 -40.18
CA LYS A 236 32.62 -13.81 -41.08
C LYS A 236 31.71 -12.86 -41.84
N GLU A 237 30.53 -13.33 -42.24
CA GLU A 237 29.55 -12.52 -42.97
C GLU A 237 28.78 -11.55 -42.06
N HIS A 238 28.39 -11.98 -40.86
CA HIS A 238 27.45 -11.23 -40.02
C HIS A 238 28.07 -10.62 -38.75
N GLY A 239 29.22 -11.10 -38.30
CA GLY A 239 29.92 -10.58 -37.13
C GLY A 239 29.33 -10.99 -35.77
N HIS A 240 28.40 -11.94 -35.72
CA HIS A 240 27.82 -12.48 -34.49
C HIS A 240 27.35 -13.93 -34.68
N LEU A 241 26.99 -14.60 -33.58
CA LEU A 241 26.45 -15.96 -33.62
C LEU A 241 25.01 -15.97 -34.19
N PRO A 242 24.60 -17.06 -34.87
CA PRO A 242 23.21 -17.26 -35.26
C PRO A 242 22.27 -17.15 -34.04
N ASP A 243 21.05 -16.68 -34.27
CA ASP A 243 19.98 -16.49 -33.27
C ASP A 243 20.24 -15.42 -32.20
N ILE A 244 21.49 -14.99 -31.99
CA ILE A 244 21.84 -13.94 -31.02
C ILE A 244 21.62 -12.57 -31.68
N PRO A 245 20.86 -11.65 -31.03
CA PRO A 245 20.63 -10.33 -31.58
C PRO A 245 21.92 -9.54 -31.74
N LYS A 246 21.95 -8.64 -32.72
CA LYS A 246 23.10 -7.75 -32.92
C LYS A 246 23.21 -6.74 -31.78
N ALA A 247 24.44 -6.32 -31.49
CA ALA A 247 24.71 -5.33 -30.44
C ALA A 247 23.89 -4.04 -30.62
N ALA A 248 23.82 -3.50 -31.84
CA ALA A 248 23.07 -2.28 -32.13
C ALA A 248 21.55 -2.42 -31.90
N GLU A 249 20.98 -3.62 -32.10
CA GLU A 249 19.58 -3.92 -31.82
C GLU A 249 19.34 -4.05 -30.32
N ALA A 250 20.21 -4.79 -29.63
CA ALA A 250 20.18 -4.95 -28.18
C ALA A 250 20.36 -3.62 -27.42
N GLU A 251 21.18 -2.70 -27.92
CA GLU A 251 21.37 -1.36 -27.33
C GLU A 251 20.13 -0.48 -27.50
N LYS A 252 19.42 -0.62 -28.62
CA LYS A 252 18.24 0.20 -28.95
C LYS A 252 16.98 -0.31 -28.25
N GLU A 253 16.79 -1.62 -28.22
CA GLU A 253 15.53 -2.25 -27.80
C GLU A 253 15.63 -2.94 -26.43
N GLY A 254 16.85 -3.11 -25.92
CA GLY A 254 17.13 -3.92 -24.74
C GLY A 254 17.20 -5.41 -25.06
N VAL A 255 17.41 -6.23 -24.02
CA VAL A 255 17.43 -7.69 -24.14
C VAL A 255 16.44 -8.30 -23.16
N SER A 256 15.62 -9.23 -23.66
CA SER A 256 14.79 -10.06 -22.79
C SER A 256 15.69 -11.02 -22.02
N LEU A 257 15.73 -10.88 -20.70
CA LEU A 257 16.58 -11.69 -19.83
C LEU A 257 16.32 -13.20 -19.99
N GLY A 258 15.05 -13.59 -20.09
CA GLY A 258 14.67 -15.00 -20.26
C GLY A 258 15.09 -15.57 -21.60
N GLU A 259 14.78 -14.86 -22.70
CA GLU A 259 15.13 -15.32 -24.05
C GLU A 259 16.64 -15.32 -24.26
N MET A 260 17.36 -14.31 -23.76
CA MET A 260 18.82 -14.28 -23.85
C MET A 260 19.44 -15.46 -23.09
N ASN A 261 19.01 -15.75 -21.86
CA ASN A 261 19.53 -16.90 -21.11
C ASN A 261 19.24 -18.24 -21.81
N LYS A 262 18.07 -18.37 -22.44
CA LYS A 262 17.71 -19.56 -23.22
C LYS A 262 18.57 -19.70 -24.47
N LEU A 263 18.80 -18.62 -25.22
CA LEU A 263 19.67 -18.62 -26.39
C LEU A 263 21.12 -18.93 -26.00
N LEU A 264 21.63 -18.34 -24.92
CA LEU A 264 22.95 -18.64 -24.39
C LEU A 264 23.09 -20.11 -24.00
N LEU A 265 22.07 -20.68 -23.32
CA LEU A 265 22.07 -22.10 -22.98
C LEU A 265 22.07 -22.98 -24.25
N LYS A 266 21.27 -22.65 -25.27
CA LYS A 266 21.31 -23.34 -26.58
C LYS A 266 22.72 -23.35 -27.15
N LYS A 267 23.42 -22.20 -27.12
CA LYS A 267 24.79 -22.11 -27.63
C LYS A 267 25.79 -22.89 -26.80
N VAL A 268 25.61 -22.97 -25.48
CA VAL A 268 26.43 -23.84 -24.61
C VAL A 268 26.23 -25.32 -24.95
N GLU A 269 24.99 -25.75 -25.20
CA GLU A 269 24.68 -27.13 -25.59
C GLU A 269 25.22 -27.48 -26.99
N GLU A 270 25.05 -26.60 -27.98
CA GLU A 270 25.64 -26.76 -29.33
C GLU A 270 27.17 -26.86 -29.26
N LEU A 271 27.80 -25.98 -28.47
CA LEU A 271 29.24 -26.01 -28.23
C LEU A 271 29.67 -27.33 -27.58
N THR A 272 28.87 -27.85 -26.64
CA THR A 272 29.14 -29.14 -25.99
C THR A 272 29.11 -30.29 -26.99
N LEU A 273 28.17 -30.29 -27.95
CA LEU A 273 28.14 -31.30 -29.01
C LEU A 273 29.37 -31.23 -29.92
N HIS A 274 29.78 -30.02 -30.34
CA HIS A 274 31.01 -29.86 -31.12
C HIS A 274 32.26 -30.32 -30.36
N LEU A 275 32.34 -30.08 -29.05
CA LEU A 275 33.46 -30.56 -28.24
C LEU A 275 33.50 -32.09 -28.15
N ILE A 276 32.34 -32.75 -28.02
CA ILE A 276 32.24 -34.22 -28.03
C ILE A 276 32.68 -34.77 -29.40
N GLU A 277 32.23 -34.15 -30.49
CA GLU A 277 32.65 -34.52 -31.84
C GLU A 277 34.17 -34.40 -32.01
N LYS A 278 34.77 -33.28 -31.57
CA LYS A 278 36.21 -33.05 -31.65
C LYS A 278 37.02 -34.00 -30.77
N ASP A 279 36.57 -34.32 -29.57
CA ASP A 279 37.24 -35.32 -28.70
C ASP A 279 37.26 -36.71 -29.38
N ASN A 280 36.17 -37.08 -30.06
CA ASN A 280 36.12 -38.32 -30.82
C ASN A 280 37.08 -38.31 -32.02
N GLU A 281 37.16 -37.21 -32.77
CA GLU A 281 38.13 -37.06 -33.87
C GLU A 281 39.58 -37.14 -33.38
N ILE A 282 39.90 -36.54 -32.22
CA ILE A 282 41.22 -36.59 -31.61
C ILE A 282 41.57 -38.03 -31.23
N LYS A 283 40.67 -38.75 -30.54
CA LYS A 283 40.88 -40.15 -30.18
C LYS A 283 41.11 -41.06 -31.40
N ILE A 284 40.40 -40.80 -32.50
CA ILE A 284 40.62 -41.51 -33.76
C ILE A 284 42.00 -41.19 -34.33
N SER A 285 42.40 -39.92 -34.28
CA SER A 285 43.70 -39.46 -34.76
C SER A 285 44.85 -40.05 -33.93
N ASP A 286 44.72 -40.11 -32.60
CA ASP A 286 45.71 -40.72 -31.70
C ASP A 286 45.87 -42.22 -31.95
N ARG A 287 44.77 -42.94 -32.22
CA ARG A 287 44.85 -44.35 -32.61
C ARG A 287 45.59 -44.52 -33.93
N LYS A 288 45.30 -43.68 -34.92
CA LYS A 288 45.99 -43.71 -36.22
C LYS A 288 47.48 -43.39 -36.06
N LEU A 289 47.82 -42.43 -35.20
CA LEU A 289 49.22 -42.08 -34.89
C LEU A 289 49.93 -43.28 -34.27
N LYS A 290 49.33 -43.92 -33.26
CA LYS A 290 49.89 -45.12 -32.65
C LYS A 290 50.09 -46.26 -33.64
N ASP A 291 49.10 -46.52 -34.51
CA ASP A 291 49.20 -47.55 -35.55
C ASP A 291 50.33 -47.26 -36.55
N ILE A 292 50.58 -45.98 -36.87
CA ILE A 292 51.68 -45.55 -37.75
C ILE A 292 53.02 -45.73 -37.03
N GLU A 293 53.13 -45.33 -35.77
CA GLU A 293 54.34 -45.49 -34.95
C GLU A 293 54.73 -46.98 -34.80
N ASP A 294 53.75 -47.84 -34.54
CA ASP A 294 53.98 -49.29 -34.43
C ASP A 294 54.48 -49.88 -35.77
N LYS A 295 53.90 -49.46 -36.90
CA LYS A 295 54.35 -49.88 -38.24
C LYS A 295 55.74 -49.34 -38.59
N GLN A 296 56.08 -48.11 -38.19
CA GLN A 296 57.42 -47.56 -38.38
C GLN A 296 58.46 -48.39 -37.63
N LYS A 297 58.17 -48.75 -36.37
CA LYS A 297 59.06 -49.58 -35.56
C LYS A 297 59.25 -50.99 -36.14
N GLU A 298 58.20 -51.60 -36.68
CA GLU A 298 58.30 -52.88 -37.37
C GLU A 298 59.19 -52.80 -38.62
N LEU A 299 59.04 -51.73 -39.42
CA LEU A 299 59.86 -51.50 -40.60
C LEU A 299 61.34 -51.28 -40.23
N GLU A 300 61.63 -50.53 -39.18
CA GLU A 300 62.99 -50.32 -38.66
C GLU A 300 63.64 -51.65 -38.23
N LEU A 301 62.89 -52.51 -37.53
CA LEU A 301 63.35 -53.85 -37.15
C LEU A 301 63.66 -54.73 -38.38
N LEU A 302 62.82 -54.66 -39.41
CA LEU A 302 63.06 -55.39 -40.67
C LEU A 302 64.31 -54.85 -41.39
N LEU A 303 64.49 -53.53 -41.42
CA LEU A 303 65.66 -52.91 -42.04
C LEU A 303 66.95 -53.31 -41.33
N GLN A 304 66.96 -53.31 -39.99
CA GLN A 304 68.10 -53.76 -39.20
C GLN A 304 68.46 -55.22 -39.51
N LYS A 305 67.46 -56.12 -39.57
CA LYS A 305 67.67 -57.53 -39.95
C LYS A 305 68.25 -57.68 -41.36
N VAL A 306 67.94 -56.79 -42.29
CA VAL A 306 68.50 -56.82 -43.65
C VAL A 306 69.94 -56.30 -43.65
N ILE A 307 70.26 -55.30 -42.83
CA ILE A 307 71.63 -54.77 -42.66
C ILE A 307 72.53 -55.82 -42.00
N ASP A 308 72.04 -56.51 -40.96
CA ASP A 308 72.82 -57.53 -40.21
C ASP A 308 73.07 -58.82 -41.01
N ASN A 309 72.34 -59.05 -42.12
CA ASN A 309 72.47 -60.21 -43.01
C ASN A 309 73.34 -59.95 -44.26
N LYS A 310 74.04 -58.82 -44.34
CA LYS A 310 75.04 -58.49 -45.36
C LYS A 310 76.45 -58.54 -44.80
#